data_AF-A0A9E4LW07-F1
#
_entry.id   AF-A0A9E4LW07-F1
#
_cell.length_a   1.000
_cell.length_b   1.000
_cell.length_c   1.000
_cell.angle_alpha   90.00
_cell.angle_beta   90.00
_cell.angle_gamma   90.00
#
_symmetry.space_group_name_H-M   'P 1'
#
loop_
_entity.id
_entity.type
_entity.pdbx_description
1 polymer ?
#
loop_
_entity_poly.entity_id
_entity_poly.type
_entity_poly.pdbx_seq_one_letter_code
_entity_poly.pdbx_strand_id
1 'polypeptide(L)'
;MGGLTRLIAVTALSLRTLPQRAGASAVAVVGVAGVVLVFVAVLSIAEGFQAALAGAGSPDTAIIMRGGSDSELSSALALADTRIIKDAAGVRRADSGPVASAELFVVVDLLKRSTGTVANVPLRGV
;
A
#
# COMPACT_ATOMS: atom_id res chain seq x y z
N MET A 1 -23.03 46.18 14.74
CA MET A 1 -21.72 45.92 14.08
C MET A 1 -20.60 45.70 15.12
N GLY A 2 -20.81 44.89 16.17
CA GLY A 2 -19.84 44.76 17.28
C GLY A 2 -19.27 43.37 17.54
N GLY A 3 -19.79 42.33 16.87
CA GLY A 3 -19.37 40.94 17.10
C GLY A 3 -17.97 40.64 16.57
N LEU A 4 -17.72 40.98 15.30
CA LEU A 4 -16.41 40.80 14.63
C LEU A 4 -15.28 41.53 15.38
N THR A 5 -15.50 42.76 15.82
CA THR A 5 -14.50 43.56 16.53
C THR A 5 -14.16 42.96 17.90
N ARG A 6 -15.13 42.37 18.62
CA ARG A 6 -14.88 41.68 19.89
C ARG A 6 -14.09 40.38 19.69
N LEU A 7 -14.41 39.61 18.65
CA LEU A 7 -13.72 38.35 18.34
C LEU A 7 -12.26 38.61 17.95
N ILE A 8 -12.01 39.63 17.13
CA ILE A 8 -10.65 40.07 16.79
C ILE A 8 -9.92 40.58 18.03
N ALA A 9 -10.57 41.37 18.90
CA ALA A 9 -9.94 41.89 20.11
C ALA A 9 -9.51 40.78 21.10
N VAL A 10 -10.35 39.76 21.30
CA VAL A 10 -10.04 38.61 22.18
C VAL A 10 -8.90 37.76 21.59
N THR A 11 -8.93 37.50 20.28
CA THR A 11 -7.86 36.77 19.59
C THR A 11 -6.55 37.55 19.61
N ALA A 12 -6.59 38.86 19.33
CA ALA A 12 -5.41 39.73 19.36
C ALA A 12 -4.80 39.84 20.76
N LEU A 13 -5.63 39.93 21.80
CA LEU A 13 -5.16 39.88 23.19
C LEU A 13 -4.49 38.54 23.49
N SER A 14 -5.11 37.43 23.07
CA SER A 14 -4.54 36.08 23.23
C SER A 14 -3.17 35.96 22.56
N LEU A 15 -3.04 36.39 21.30
CA LEU A 15 -1.75 36.40 20.60
C LEU A 15 -0.71 37.30 21.28
N ARG A 16 -1.11 38.50 21.74
CA ARG A 16 -0.21 39.46 22.38
C ARG A 16 0.36 38.94 23.70
N THR A 17 -0.33 38.03 24.38
CA THR A 17 0.14 37.40 25.62
C THR A 17 1.10 36.21 25.41
N LEU A 18 1.17 35.63 24.21
CA LEU A 18 2.07 34.51 23.89
C LEU A 18 3.57 34.80 24.16
N PRO A 19 4.16 35.95 23.73
CA PRO A 19 5.57 36.23 23.97
C PRO A 19 5.91 36.39 25.47
N GLN A 20 4.93 36.72 26.33
CA GLN A 20 5.13 36.77 27.79
C GLN A 20 5.36 35.38 28.40
N ARG A 21 5.03 34.32 27.64
CA ARG A 21 5.19 32.89 28.00
C ARG A 21 5.82 32.12 26.84
N ALA A 22 6.91 32.68 26.29
CA ALA A 22 7.59 32.17 25.10
C ALA A 22 8.04 30.71 25.22
N GLY A 23 8.56 30.28 26.39
CA GLY A 23 9.04 28.91 26.59
C GLY A 23 7.94 27.85 26.47
N ALA A 24 6.86 28.00 27.23
CA ALA A 24 5.72 27.07 27.17
C ALA A 24 5.04 27.06 25.79
N SER A 25 4.94 28.23 25.16
CA SER A 25 4.35 28.35 23.81
C SER A 25 5.23 27.68 22.74
N ALA A 26 6.55 27.83 22.83
CA ALA A 26 7.49 27.19 21.90
C ALA A 26 7.43 25.66 22.00
N VAL A 27 7.38 25.10 23.21
CA VAL A 27 7.25 23.64 23.42
C VAL A 27 5.96 23.11 22.80
N ALA A 28 4.84 23.81 22.98
CA ALA A 28 3.56 23.41 22.37
C ALA A 28 3.63 23.42 20.84
N VAL A 29 4.21 24.47 20.24
CA VAL A 29 4.36 24.58 18.77
C VAL A 29 5.26 23.47 18.23
N VAL A 30 6.42 23.23 18.85
CA VAL A 30 7.34 22.18 18.42
C VAL A 30 6.72 20.79 18.57
N GLY A 31 5.98 20.55 19.66
CA GLY A 31 5.27 19.28 19.88
C GLY A 31 4.23 18.99 18.79
N VAL A 32 3.38 19.98 18.46
CA VAL A 32 2.39 19.83 17.39
C VAL A 32 3.07 19.69 16.03
N ALA A 33 4.09 20.51 15.74
CA ALA A 33 4.83 20.43 14.48
C ALA A 33 5.49 19.06 14.28
N GLY A 34 6.08 18.48 15.33
CA GLY A 34 6.68 17.15 15.29
C GLY A 34 5.67 16.06 14.93
N VAL A 35 4.50 16.08 15.57
CA VAL A 35 3.42 15.12 15.27
C VAL A 35 2.95 15.26 13.82
N VAL A 36 2.66 16.48 13.37
CA VAL A 36 2.23 16.74 11.99
C VAL A 36 3.28 16.27 10.98
N LEU A 37 4.57 16.51 11.24
CA LEU A 37 5.66 16.07 10.37
C LEU A 37 5.70 14.54 10.23
N VAL A 38 5.54 13.80 11.33
CA VAL A 38 5.49 12.33 11.30
C VAL A 38 4.29 11.84 10.48
N PHE A 39 3.10 12.42 10.68
CA PHE A 39 1.92 12.04 9.92
C PHE A 39 2.10 12.32 8.41
N VAL A 40 2.61 13.49 8.06
CA VAL A 40 2.89 13.85 6.66
C VAL A 40 3.91 12.89 6.04
N ALA A 41 4.97 12.53 6.77
CA ALA A 41 5.99 11.61 6.29
C ALA A 41 5.41 10.21 6.01
N VAL A 42 4.67 9.64 6.97
CA VAL A 42 4.06 8.30 6.80
C VAL A 42 3.04 8.29 5.66
N LEU A 43 2.21 9.33 5.56
CA LEU A 43 1.21 9.42 4.50
C LEU A 43 1.87 9.58 3.13
N SER A 44 2.95 10.36 3.06
CA SER A 44 3.73 10.54 1.82
C SER A 44 4.41 9.25 1.39
N ILE A 45 4.91 8.44 2.34
CA ILE A 45 5.46 7.09 2.05
C ILE A 45 4.34 6.17 1.53
N ALA A 46 3.17 6.19 2.15
CA ALA A 46 2.03 5.37 1.73
C ALA A 46 1.58 5.72 0.30
N GLU A 47 1.44 7.01 -0.02
CA GLU A 47 1.11 7.48 -1.37
C GLU A 47 2.21 7.17 -2.38
N GLY A 48 3.48 7.38 -2.01
CA GLY A 48 4.61 7.04 -2.87
C GLY A 48 4.67 5.54 -3.20
N PHE A 49 4.38 4.70 -2.21
CA PHE A 49 4.30 3.25 -2.39
C PHE A 49 3.13 2.85 -3.31
N GLN A 50 1.95 3.44 -3.10
CA GLN A 50 0.79 3.20 -3.98
C GLN A 50 1.06 3.64 -5.41
N ALA A 51 1.66 4.80 -5.62
CA ALA A 51 2.03 5.28 -6.95
C ALA A 51 3.02 4.34 -7.65
N ALA A 52 4.02 3.82 -6.92
CA ALA A 52 4.98 2.86 -7.45
C ALA A 52 4.31 1.54 -7.84
N LEU A 53 3.38 1.02 -7.04
CA LEU A 53 2.63 -0.20 -7.35
C LEU A 53 1.67 -0.01 -8.53
N ALA A 54 0.95 1.12 -8.58
CA ALA A 54 0.03 1.42 -9.67
C ALA A 54 0.73 1.52 -11.03
N GLY A 55 1.94 2.09 -11.06
CA GLY A 55 2.75 2.17 -12.29
C GLY A 55 3.41 0.85 -12.70
N ALA A 56 3.56 -0.12 -11.80
CA ALA A 56 4.18 -1.41 -12.10
C ALA A 56 3.22 -2.40 -12.80
N GLY A 57 1.91 -2.15 -12.74
CA GLY A 57 0.89 -2.97 -13.40
C GLY A 57 0.66 -2.60 -14.87
N SER A 58 0.18 -3.56 -15.67
CA SER A 58 -0.32 -3.30 -17.02
C SER A 58 -1.86 -3.33 -17.01
N PRO A 59 -2.55 -2.34 -17.62
CA PRO A 59 -4.01 -2.35 -17.70
C PRO A 59 -4.57 -3.51 -18.53
N ASP A 60 -3.72 -4.12 -19.37
CA ASP A 60 -4.08 -5.25 -20.24
C ASP A 60 -3.83 -6.62 -19.58
N THR A 61 -3.41 -6.63 -18.31
CA THR A 61 -3.09 -7.86 -17.57
C THR A 61 -4.01 -8.01 -16.37
N ALA A 62 -4.69 -9.15 -16.28
CA ALA A 62 -5.55 -9.49 -15.15
C ALA A 62 -4.98 -10.69 -14.39
N ILE A 63 -5.09 -10.66 -13.06
CA ILE A 63 -4.81 -11.80 -12.18
C ILE A 63 -6.14 -12.47 -11.84
N ILE A 64 -6.24 -13.77 -12.05
CA ILE A 64 -7.44 -14.56 -11.75
C ILE A 64 -7.13 -15.46 -10.55
N MET A 65 -7.95 -15.33 -9.51
CA MET A 65 -7.84 -16.13 -8.29
C MET A 65 -9.10 -16.95 -8.08
N ARG A 66 -8.98 -18.04 -7.31
CA ARG A 66 -10.13 -18.87 -6.93
C ARG A 66 -11.10 -18.04 -6.08
N GLY A 67 -12.41 -18.24 -6.28
CA GLY A 67 -13.42 -17.63 -5.41
C GLY A 67 -13.17 -17.97 -3.93
N GLY A 68 -13.18 -16.95 -3.07
CA GLY A 68 -12.94 -17.10 -1.63
C GLY A 68 -11.48 -17.15 -1.20
N SER A 69 -10.51 -16.92 -2.10
CA SER A 69 -9.11 -16.70 -1.72
C SER A 69 -8.80 -15.21 -1.57
N ASP A 70 -8.11 -14.83 -0.51
CA ASP A 70 -7.67 -13.45 -0.26
C ASP A 70 -6.24 -13.18 -0.79
N SER A 71 -5.55 -14.22 -1.25
CA SER A 71 -4.19 -14.14 -1.78
C SER A 71 -3.87 -15.25 -2.78
N GLU A 72 -2.88 -15.02 -3.63
CA GLU A 72 -2.35 -16.03 -4.57
C GLU A 72 -1.89 -17.31 -3.85
N LEU A 73 -1.34 -17.19 -2.63
CA LEU A 73 -0.89 -18.32 -1.82
C LEU A 73 -2.06 -19.24 -1.44
N SER A 74 -3.23 -18.65 -1.16
CA SER A 74 -4.46 -19.39 -0.87
C SER A 74 -5.29 -19.76 -2.10
N SER A 75 -4.84 -19.37 -3.30
CA SER A 75 -5.55 -19.56 -4.57
C SER A 75 -4.98 -20.76 -5.33
N ALA A 76 -5.69 -21.89 -5.27
CA ALA A 76 -5.36 -23.07 -6.07
C ALA A 76 -6.45 -23.32 -7.11
N LEU A 77 -6.10 -23.23 -8.38
CA LEU A 77 -6.94 -23.55 -9.53
C LEU A 77 -6.51 -24.88 -10.15
N ALA A 78 -7.46 -25.75 -10.49
CA ALA A 78 -7.12 -27.00 -11.16
C ALA A 78 -6.74 -26.75 -12.63
N LEU A 79 -5.99 -27.68 -13.23
CA LEU A 79 -5.59 -27.56 -14.64
C LEU A 79 -6.79 -27.45 -15.60
N ALA A 80 -7.92 -28.09 -15.26
CA ALA A 80 -9.15 -27.95 -16.05
C ALA A 80 -9.70 -26.53 -16.01
N ASP A 81 -9.73 -25.91 -14.82
CA ASP A 81 -10.21 -24.53 -14.64
C ASP A 81 -9.33 -23.54 -15.40
N THR A 82 -8.00 -23.71 -15.34
CA THR A 82 -7.07 -22.83 -16.05
C THR A 82 -7.23 -22.93 -17.57
N ARG A 83 -7.55 -24.10 -18.12
CA ARG A 83 -7.87 -24.25 -19.55
C ARG A 83 -9.15 -23.50 -19.93
N ILE A 84 -10.20 -23.64 -19.14
CA ILE A 84 -11.47 -22.90 -19.36
C ILE A 84 -11.21 -21.40 -19.33
N ILE A 85 -10.43 -20.92 -18.36
CA ILE A 85 -10.04 -19.51 -18.23
C ILE A 85 -9.27 -19.03 -19.47
N LYS A 86 -8.31 -19.82 -19.96
CA LYS A 86 -7.55 -19.50 -21.18
C LYS A 86 -8.46 -19.36 -22.43
N ASP A 87 -9.58 -20.07 -22.44
CA ASP A 87 -10.57 -20.07 -23.52
C ASP A 87 -11.67 -19.01 -23.38
N ALA A 88 -11.65 -18.21 -22.33
CA ALA A 88 -12.62 -17.14 -22.12
C ALA A 88 -12.53 -16.04 -23.20
N ALA A 89 -13.68 -15.50 -23.57
CA ALA A 89 -13.79 -14.33 -24.45
C ALA A 89 -13.22 -13.10 -23.74
N GLY A 90 -12.07 -12.60 -24.21
CA GLY A 90 -11.34 -11.47 -23.61
C GLY A 90 -9.84 -11.75 -23.42
N VAL A 91 -9.42 -13.02 -23.40
CA VAL A 91 -8.00 -13.38 -23.36
C VAL A 91 -7.37 -13.13 -24.73
N ARG A 92 -6.33 -12.28 -24.78
CA ARG A 92 -5.56 -12.01 -25.99
C ARG A 92 -4.95 -13.30 -26.54
N ARG A 93 -4.95 -13.47 -27.86
CA ARG A 93 -4.38 -14.62 -28.57
C ARG A 93 -3.15 -14.15 -29.37
N ALA A 94 -2.06 -14.91 -29.27
CA ALA A 94 -0.87 -14.78 -30.12
C ALA A 94 -0.76 -16.00 -31.04
N ASP A 95 0.22 -16.01 -31.95
CA ASP A 95 0.45 -17.13 -32.88
C ASP A 95 0.73 -18.47 -32.16
N SER A 96 1.23 -18.41 -30.93
CA SER A 96 1.49 -19.56 -30.06
C SER A 96 0.31 -19.99 -29.17
N GLY A 97 -0.82 -19.28 -29.23
CA GLY A 97 -2.02 -19.57 -28.44
C GLY A 97 -2.47 -18.44 -27.49
N PRO A 98 -3.32 -18.73 -26.49
CA PRO A 98 -3.78 -17.72 -25.53
C PRO A 98 -2.63 -17.18 -24.68
N VAL A 99 -2.56 -15.85 -24.56
CA VAL A 99 -1.59 -15.13 -23.72
C VAL A 99 -2.05 -15.22 -22.27
N ALA A 100 -1.79 -16.37 -21.64
CA ALA A 100 -2.19 -16.64 -20.26
C ALA A 100 -1.28 -17.69 -19.60
N SER A 101 -0.82 -17.38 -18.40
CA SER A 101 0.06 -18.22 -17.57
C SER A 101 -0.73 -18.83 -16.42
N ALA A 102 -0.58 -20.13 -16.19
CA ALA A 102 -1.18 -20.81 -15.04
C ALA A 102 -0.13 -20.89 -13.93
N GLU A 103 -0.01 -19.83 -13.15
CA GLU A 103 1.04 -19.72 -12.14
C GLU A 103 0.64 -20.36 -10.81
N LEU A 104 1.59 -21.01 -10.16
CA LEU A 104 1.48 -21.58 -8.83
C LEU A 104 2.39 -20.80 -7.87
N PHE A 105 1.83 -20.24 -6.81
CA PHE A 105 2.59 -19.57 -5.76
C PHE A 105 2.48 -20.34 -4.44
N VAL A 106 3.57 -20.94 -4.00
CA VAL A 106 3.61 -21.81 -2.81
C VAL A 106 4.82 -21.48 -1.94
N VAL A 107 4.75 -21.85 -0.67
CA VAL A 107 5.91 -21.81 0.23
C VAL A 107 6.51 -23.21 0.28
N VAL A 108 7.81 -23.32 0.04
CA VAL A 108 8.56 -24.56 0.13
C VAL A 108 9.64 -24.46 1.18
N ASP A 109 9.90 -25.57 1.86
CA ASP A 109 10.99 -25.68 2.82
C ASP A 109 12.29 -26.01 2.10
N LEU A 110 13.28 -25.11 2.20
CA LEU A 110 14.62 -25.28 1.65
C LEU A 110 15.67 -25.19 2.74
N LEU A 111 16.79 -25.90 2.57
CA LEU A 111 17.92 -25.77 3.48
C LEU A 111 18.67 -24.47 3.21
N LYS A 112 18.81 -23.63 4.23
CA LYS A 112 19.57 -22.38 4.15
C LYS A 112 21.05 -22.69 3.94
N ARG A 113 21.64 -22.23 2.83
CA ARG A 113 23.03 -22.54 2.43
C ARG A 113 24.07 -22.24 3.52
N SER A 114 23.85 -21.23 4.36
CA SER A 114 24.81 -20.82 5.40
C SER A 114 24.76 -21.68 6.66
N THR A 115 23.59 -22.20 7.05
CA THR A 115 23.37 -22.83 8.36
C THR A 115 22.92 -24.28 8.27
N GLY A 116 22.52 -24.76 7.08
CA GLY A 116 21.98 -26.11 6.89
C GLY A 116 20.62 -26.33 7.55
N THR A 117 19.97 -25.28 8.05
CA THR A 117 18.65 -25.35 8.71
C THR A 117 17.53 -25.14 7.71
N VAL A 118 16.36 -25.71 7.97
CA VAL A 118 15.15 -25.51 7.16
C VAL A 118 14.70 -24.04 7.22
N ALA A 119 14.35 -23.49 6.06
CA ALA A 119 13.79 -22.16 5.90
C ALA A 119 12.65 -22.18 4.86
N ASN A 120 11.58 -21.47 5.18
CA ASN A 120 10.45 -21.28 4.28
C ASN A 120 10.80 -20.25 3.20
N VAL A 121 10.61 -20.62 1.93
CA VAL A 121 10.90 -19.75 0.78
C VAL A 121 9.67 -19.71 -0.14
N PRO A 122 9.18 -18.52 -0.52
CA PRO A 122 8.15 -18.41 -1.52
C PRO A 122 8.70 -18.79 -2.90
N LEU A 123 7.98 -19.67 -3.60
CA LEU A 123 8.31 -20.14 -4.94
C LEU A 123 7.11 -19.86 -5.86
N ARG A 124 7.41 -19.26 -7.02
CA ARG A 124 6.45 -19.05 -8.11
C ARG A 124 6.88 -19.88 -9.32
N GLY A 125 5.96 -20.66 -9.89
CA GLY A 125 6.22 -21.52 -11.04
C GLY A 125 5.03 -21.63 -11.98
N VAL A 126 5.23 -22.35 -13.09
CA VAL A 126 4.22 -22.70 -14.10
C VAL A 126 4.13 -24.21 -14.29
#